data_AF-A0A3L6JJZ0-F1
#
_entry.id   AF-A0A3L6JJZ0-F1
#
_cell.length_a   1.000
_cell.length_b   1.000
_cell.length_c   1.000
_cell.angle_alpha   90.00
_cell.angle_beta   90.00
_cell.angle_gamma   90.00
#
_symmetry.space_group_name_H-M   'P 1'
#
loop_
_entity.id
_entity.type
_entity.pdbx_description
1 polymer ?
#
loop_
_entity_poly.entity_id
_entity_poly.type
_entity_poly.pdbx_seq_one_letter_code
_entity_poly.pdbx_strand_id
1 'polypeptide(L)'
;MSDDRAKRWIEESQKDTTRQSAGRMHLQAAAQAERAGDIATMEREYSLAAQAFVKSADEYRAGRSYKKAALNMCEAGDVFSELGDASKAVAAYQRGADDLLAASSEHLLWGDDAETSKGTAIAVTACMIYIMIGKEADAFYKARGFAAENASKIRLPAVVRLSQIPQMLENSIQSVNLESFAEAENAAVTELKSALANSSSQEFSKYVDRGLDMVREILRGKLKVPKISSQLTVPIDLTFTENFTVRLSVRNSGDGDASNMKLEWHLDDGLRLISSEKMRTIPRLPAGETVNMDVTLRGAEALGGMRDYSLVVRGSYEDKLKTVYSLQAGPTVITLKDFKESEKLLQDSDVTGGRVGFLRASIEESEFEALPLLRIIDGLTSSLKESRAEVQRGELDSAKARIRVINDVVDQIDALVGDEALAEQVADAKLAEKKAYALQTLVPVFDKAIACVRNQEKKVETEVPLALTEWESVAGKKKRILAATGKIKSIANDMKGKLTAPEHRVLQNSISDLQMEAEKILIDSLLVVGERPSSPEKTEMALVVARSIRNEITQLMESKKSELK
;
A
#
# COMPACT_ATOMS: atom_id res chain seq x y z
N MET A 1 -82.37 48.47 0.90
CA MET A 1 -81.12 48.67 1.69
C MET A 1 -80.98 50.16 1.95
N SER A 2 -80.62 50.62 3.15
CA SER A 2 -80.39 52.04 3.39
C SER A 2 -79.13 52.52 2.65
N ASP A 3 -79.13 53.78 2.17
CA ASP A 3 -78.03 54.36 1.39
C ASP A 3 -76.66 54.29 2.12
N ASP A 4 -76.66 54.29 3.46
CA ASP A 4 -75.45 54.14 4.27
C ASP A 4 -74.87 52.71 4.23
N ARG A 5 -75.70 51.68 4.05
CA ARG A 5 -75.23 50.30 3.85
C ARG A 5 -74.63 50.13 2.45
N ALA A 6 -75.21 50.79 1.44
CA ALA A 6 -74.68 50.77 0.08
C ALA A 6 -73.33 51.49 0.00
N LYS A 7 -73.16 52.65 0.66
CA LYS A 7 -71.87 53.36 0.74
C LYS A 7 -70.79 52.55 1.45
N ARG A 8 -71.10 51.94 2.60
CA ARG A 8 -70.13 51.05 3.29
C ARG A 8 -69.74 49.85 2.44
N TRP A 9 -70.67 49.26 1.70
CA TRP A 9 -70.38 48.12 0.83
C TRP A 9 -69.52 48.50 -0.38
N ILE A 10 -69.74 49.70 -0.95
CA ILE A 10 -68.90 50.26 -2.01
C ILE A 10 -67.50 50.59 -1.48
N GLU A 11 -67.37 51.21 -0.31
CA GLU A 11 -66.06 51.50 0.31
C GLU A 11 -65.30 50.23 0.69
N GLU A 12 -65.99 49.20 1.20
CA GLU A 12 -65.40 47.91 1.56
C GLU A 12 -64.98 47.12 0.31
N SER A 13 -65.76 47.18 -0.77
CA SER A 13 -65.42 46.60 -2.08
C SER A 13 -64.24 47.32 -2.76
N GLN A 14 -64.17 48.65 -2.64
CA GLN A 14 -63.03 49.44 -3.12
C GLN A 14 -61.77 49.17 -2.30
N LYS A 15 -61.88 49.06 -0.96
CA LYS A 15 -60.75 48.66 -0.12
C LYS A 15 -60.30 47.24 -0.43
N ASP A 16 -61.21 46.31 -0.67
CA ASP A 16 -60.88 44.92 -1.05
C ASP A 16 -60.14 44.80 -2.38
N THR A 17 -60.58 45.54 -3.40
CA THR A 17 -59.88 45.60 -4.70
C THR A 17 -58.51 46.25 -4.56
N THR A 18 -58.38 47.32 -3.76
CA THR A 18 -57.10 48.00 -3.52
C THR A 18 -56.13 47.09 -2.73
N ARG A 19 -56.61 46.32 -1.75
CA ARG A 19 -55.81 45.42 -0.90
C ARG A 19 -55.23 44.22 -1.65
N GLN A 20 -56.05 43.54 -2.46
CA GLN A 20 -55.57 42.46 -3.32
C GLN A 20 -54.65 42.98 -4.44
N SER A 21 -54.85 44.23 -4.87
CA SER A 21 -54.01 44.83 -5.90
C SER A 21 -52.61 45.18 -5.43
N ALA A 22 -52.39 45.59 -4.17
CA ALA A 22 -51.09 46.08 -3.71
C ALA A 22 -49.97 45.01 -3.81
N GLY A 23 -50.20 43.80 -3.28
CA GLY A 23 -49.23 42.70 -3.38
C GLY A 23 -48.99 42.26 -4.84
N ARG A 24 -50.05 42.18 -5.64
CA ARG A 24 -49.97 41.80 -7.05
C ARG A 24 -49.30 42.88 -7.93
N MET A 25 -49.43 44.16 -7.57
CA MET A 25 -48.73 45.26 -8.23
C MET A 25 -47.21 45.18 -7.99
N HIS A 26 -46.80 44.90 -6.75
CA HIS A 26 -45.38 44.66 -6.44
C HIS A 26 -44.83 43.41 -7.14
N LEU A 27 -45.63 42.34 -7.28
CA LEU A 27 -45.24 41.18 -8.10
C LEU A 27 -45.05 41.53 -9.58
N GLN A 28 -45.95 42.34 -10.15
CA GLN A 28 -45.80 42.78 -11.53
C GLN A 28 -44.58 43.68 -11.73
N ALA A 29 -44.29 44.56 -10.76
CA ALA A 29 -43.08 45.38 -10.76
C ALA A 29 -41.81 44.53 -10.63
N ALA A 30 -41.82 43.51 -9.75
CA ALA A 30 -40.72 42.56 -9.59
C ALA A 30 -40.46 41.77 -10.89
N ALA A 31 -41.51 41.26 -11.54
CA ALA A 31 -41.39 40.55 -12.81
C ALA A 31 -40.90 41.46 -13.96
N GLN A 32 -41.22 42.75 -13.93
CA GLN A 32 -40.66 43.72 -14.88
C GLN A 32 -39.18 43.99 -14.62
N ALA A 33 -38.77 44.11 -13.35
CA ALA A 33 -37.37 44.27 -12.96
C ALA A 33 -36.54 43.03 -13.32
N GLU A 34 -37.10 41.82 -13.13
CA GLU A 34 -36.48 40.55 -13.52
C GLU A 34 -36.23 40.49 -15.04
N ARG A 35 -37.21 40.87 -15.86
CA ARG A 35 -37.06 40.95 -17.33
C ARG A 35 -36.03 42.00 -17.77
N ALA A 36 -35.83 43.05 -16.97
CA ALA A 36 -34.83 44.06 -17.20
C ALA A 36 -33.43 43.68 -16.68
N GLY A 37 -33.30 42.55 -15.97
CA GLY A 37 -32.04 42.09 -15.36
C GLY A 37 -31.63 42.85 -14.10
N ASP A 38 -32.53 43.64 -13.50
CA ASP A 38 -32.27 44.39 -12.27
C ASP A 38 -32.63 43.56 -11.03
N ILE A 39 -31.68 42.75 -10.60
CA ILE A 39 -31.83 41.81 -9.47
C ILE A 39 -32.10 42.55 -8.15
N ALA A 40 -31.47 43.71 -7.92
CA ALA A 40 -31.60 44.46 -6.67
C ALA A 40 -33.01 45.05 -6.50
N THR A 41 -33.57 45.60 -7.58
CA THR A 41 -34.95 46.10 -7.58
C THR A 41 -35.95 44.94 -7.51
N MET A 42 -35.69 43.84 -8.22
CA MET A 42 -36.51 42.64 -8.17
C MET A 42 -36.64 42.07 -6.74
N GLU A 43 -35.53 41.85 -6.03
CA GLU A 43 -35.55 41.33 -4.64
C GLU A 43 -36.30 42.27 -3.68
N ARG A 44 -36.11 43.58 -3.85
CA ARG A 44 -36.81 44.59 -3.05
C ARG A 44 -38.31 44.55 -3.28
N GLU A 45 -38.75 44.51 -4.54
CA GLU A 45 -40.16 44.48 -4.89
C GLU A 45 -40.83 43.16 -4.46
N TYR A 46 -40.15 42.01 -4.58
CA TYR A 46 -40.63 40.76 -4.01
C TYR A 46 -40.76 40.82 -2.48
N SER A 47 -39.81 41.42 -1.76
CA SER A 47 -39.92 41.60 -0.31
C SER A 47 -41.13 42.46 0.09
N LEU A 48 -41.37 43.55 -0.65
CA LEU A 48 -42.53 44.42 -0.46
C LEU A 48 -43.84 43.69 -0.79
N ALA A 49 -43.87 42.89 -1.85
CA ALA A 49 -45.02 42.06 -2.21
C ALA A 49 -45.37 41.08 -1.07
N ALA A 50 -44.38 40.33 -0.57
CA ALA A 50 -44.58 39.38 0.52
C ALA A 50 -45.13 40.04 1.79
N GLN A 51 -44.60 41.21 2.17
CA GLN A 51 -45.08 41.96 3.33
C GLN A 51 -46.50 42.51 3.11
N ALA A 52 -46.82 42.97 1.90
CA ALA A 52 -48.16 43.44 1.55
C ALA A 52 -49.18 42.29 1.66
N PHE A 53 -48.84 41.10 1.17
CA PHE A 53 -49.69 39.92 1.29
C PHE A 53 -49.90 39.49 2.75
N VAL A 54 -48.84 39.45 3.58
CA VAL A 54 -48.95 39.14 5.02
C VAL A 54 -49.87 40.13 5.71
N LYS A 55 -49.71 41.44 5.45
CA LYS A 55 -50.55 42.49 6.03
C LYS A 55 -52.00 42.36 5.60
N SER A 56 -52.25 42.15 4.30
CA SER A 56 -53.59 41.91 3.77
C SER A 56 -54.23 40.68 4.41
N ALA A 57 -53.47 39.61 4.62
CA ALA A 57 -53.96 38.42 5.29
C ALA A 57 -54.36 38.69 6.75
N ASP A 58 -53.56 39.44 7.50
CA ASP A 58 -53.88 39.81 8.89
C ASP A 58 -55.14 40.68 8.97
N GLU A 59 -55.32 41.62 8.03
CA GLU A 59 -56.54 42.42 7.92
C GLU A 59 -57.77 41.56 7.58
N TYR A 60 -57.65 40.62 6.63
CA TYR A 60 -58.74 39.69 6.30
C TYR A 60 -59.08 38.76 7.46
N ARG A 61 -58.07 38.32 8.22
CA ARG A 61 -58.28 37.49 9.42
C ARG A 61 -59.01 38.28 10.51
N ALA A 62 -58.65 39.54 10.72
CA ALA A 62 -59.37 40.43 11.65
C ALA A 62 -60.84 40.61 11.23
N GLY A 63 -61.11 40.65 9.92
CA GLY A 63 -62.46 40.65 9.34
C GLY A 63 -63.15 39.27 9.29
N ARG A 64 -62.57 38.21 9.87
CA ARG A 64 -63.05 36.82 9.81
C ARG A 64 -63.20 36.26 8.39
N SER A 65 -62.55 36.85 7.40
CA SER A 65 -62.52 36.32 6.02
C SER A 65 -61.35 35.35 5.86
N TYR A 66 -61.43 34.21 6.55
CA TYR A 66 -60.31 33.25 6.65
C TYR A 66 -59.87 32.69 5.29
N LYS A 67 -60.80 32.45 4.36
CA LYS A 67 -60.45 32.00 3.00
C LYS A 67 -59.59 33.01 2.25
N LYS A 68 -59.91 34.32 2.34
CA LYS A 68 -59.10 35.38 1.72
C LYS A 68 -57.77 35.56 2.45
N ALA A 69 -57.76 35.42 3.78
CA ALA A 69 -56.54 35.45 4.58
C ALA A 69 -55.58 34.32 4.17
N ALA A 70 -56.11 33.11 4.02
CA ALA A 70 -55.37 31.95 3.56
C ALA A 70 -54.74 32.17 2.17
N LEU A 71 -55.51 32.68 1.21
CA LEU A 71 -55.00 32.95 -0.14
C LEU A 71 -53.81 33.91 -0.10
N ASN A 72 -53.93 35.03 0.61
CA ASN A 72 -52.85 36.00 0.74
C ASN A 72 -51.64 35.41 1.47
N MET A 73 -51.83 34.58 2.51
CA MET A 73 -50.71 33.88 3.17
C MET A 73 -50.02 32.88 2.25
N CYS A 74 -50.77 32.15 1.41
CA CYS A 74 -50.19 31.23 0.45
C CYS A 74 -49.46 31.98 -0.69
N GLU A 75 -50.00 33.11 -1.16
CA GLU A 75 -49.29 34.01 -2.09
C GLU A 75 -48.02 34.58 -1.45
N ALA A 76 -48.04 35.01 -0.18
CA ALA A 76 -46.83 35.41 0.55
C ALA A 76 -45.81 34.27 0.64
N GLY A 77 -46.28 33.04 0.87
CA GLY A 77 -45.45 31.84 0.91
C GLY A 77 -44.77 31.55 -0.44
N ASP A 78 -45.47 31.75 -1.56
CA ASP A 78 -44.89 31.64 -2.91
C ASP A 78 -43.73 32.65 -3.06
N VAL A 79 -43.94 33.91 -2.69
CA VAL A 79 -42.91 34.95 -2.81
C VAL A 79 -41.71 34.72 -1.89
N PHE A 80 -41.94 34.30 -0.64
CA PHE A 80 -40.84 33.95 0.25
C PHE A 80 -40.03 32.75 -0.27
N SER A 81 -40.70 31.81 -0.94
CA SER A 81 -40.03 30.69 -1.59
C SER A 81 -39.18 31.14 -2.77
N GLU A 82 -39.65 32.09 -3.59
CA GLU A 82 -38.91 32.67 -4.70
C GLU A 82 -37.68 33.47 -4.22
N LEU A 83 -37.79 34.14 -3.06
CA LEU A 83 -36.67 34.82 -2.39
C LEU A 83 -35.68 33.89 -1.68
N GLY A 84 -35.95 32.57 -1.64
CA GLY A 84 -35.11 31.59 -0.95
C GLY A 84 -35.22 31.60 0.59
N ASP A 85 -36.17 32.34 1.17
CA ASP A 85 -36.42 32.35 2.62
C ASP A 85 -37.39 31.21 3.01
N ALA A 86 -36.86 29.99 3.03
CA ALA A 86 -37.63 28.78 3.33
C ALA A 86 -38.34 28.87 4.71
N SER A 87 -37.73 29.53 5.69
CA SER A 87 -38.30 29.66 7.04
C SER A 87 -39.60 30.45 7.04
N LYS A 88 -39.62 31.59 6.36
CA LYS A 88 -40.81 32.45 6.25
C LYS A 88 -41.83 31.85 5.30
N ALA A 89 -41.39 31.19 4.22
CA ALA A 89 -42.29 30.48 3.31
C ALA A 89 -43.09 29.39 4.04
N VAL A 90 -42.41 28.52 4.81
CA VAL A 90 -43.06 27.47 5.61
C VAL A 90 -44.01 28.07 6.64
N ALA A 91 -43.61 29.14 7.34
CA ALA A 91 -44.47 29.81 8.31
C ALA A 91 -45.72 30.44 7.68
N ALA A 92 -45.59 31.05 6.49
CA ALA A 92 -46.69 31.65 5.75
C ALA A 92 -47.67 30.58 5.25
N TYR A 93 -47.18 29.51 4.62
CA TYR A 93 -48.01 28.38 4.20
C TYR A 93 -48.70 27.68 5.37
N GLN A 94 -48.01 27.49 6.49
CA GLN A 94 -48.61 26.92 7.70
C GLN A 94 -49.78 27.78 8.18
N ARG A 95 -49.59 29.10 8.28
CA ARG A 95 -50.68 30.01 8.67
C ARG A 95 -51.82 30.01 7.66
N GLY A 96 -51.51 29.95 6.36
CA GLY A 96 -52.52 29.82 5.32
C GLY A 96 -53.34 28.53 5.44
N ALA A 97 -52.70 27.40 5.75
CA ALA A 97 -53.38 26.14 6.01
C ALA A 97 -54.26 26.19 7.28
N ASP A 98 -53.78 26.82 8.35
CA ASP A 98 -54.58 27.05 9.57
C ASP A 98 -55.81 27.92 9.29
N ASP A 99 -55.65 28.99 8.49
CA ASP A 99 -56.75 29.84 8.04
C ASP A 99 -57.75 29.06 7.15
N LEU A 100 -57.29 28.15 6.28
CA LEU A 100 -58.19 27.28 5.52
C LEU A 100 -58.98 26.32 6.42
N LEU A 101 -58.36 25.75 7.45
CA LEU A 101 -59.08 24.91 8.41
C LEU A 101 -60.15 25.72 9.16
N ALA A 102 -59.84 26.94 9.57
CA ALA A 102 -60.84 27.84 10.14
C ALA A 102 -61.98 28.13 9.15
N ALA A 103 -61.66 28.45 7.89
CA ALA A 103 -62.67 28.68 6.83
C ALA A 103 -63.53 27.43 6.57
N SER A 104 -62.94 26.23 6.64
CA SER A 104 -63.67 24.97 6.44
C SER A 104 -64.77 24.77 7.48
N SER A 105 -64.50 25.17 8.72
CA SER A 105 -65.45 25.06 9.84
C SER A 105 -66.69 25.93 9.62
N GLU A 106 -66.56 27.09 8.99
CA GLU A 106 -67.67 27.99 8.70
C GLU A 106 -68.66 27.38 7.69
N HIS A 107 -68.15 26.72 6.65
CA HIS A 107 -68.99 26.03 5.66
C HIS A 107 -69.73 24.83 6.28
N LEU A 108 -69.15 24.19 7.28
CA LEU A 108 -69.75 23.03 7.96
C LEU A 108 -70.85 23.40 8.98
N LEU A 109 -71.04 24.69 9.30
CA LEU A 109 -72.08 25.14 10.22
C LEU A 109 -73.48 25.12 9.60
N TRP A 110 -73.58 25.21 8.27
CA TRP A 110 -74.85 25.37 7.56
C TRP A 110 -75.61 24.05 7.35
N GLY A 111 -74.94 22.90 7.50
CA GLY A 111 -75.57 21.57 7.50
C GLY A 111 -76.05 21.07 6.13
N ASP A 112 -75.98 21.90 5.09
CA ASP A 112 -76.32 21.51 3.72
C ASP A 112 -75.23 20.62 3.10
N ASP A 113 -75.66 19.64 2.31
CA ASP A 113 -74.79 18.68 1.64
C ASP A 113 -73.76 19.35 0.71
N ALA A 114 -74.19 20.39 -0.02
CA ALA A 114 -73.34 21.16 -0.90
C ALA A 114 -72.27 21.94 -0.13
N GLU A 115 -72.63 22.53 1.02
CA GLU A 115 -71.69 23.27 1.87
C GLU A 115 -70.73 22.33 2.62
N THR A 116 -71.19 21.13 2.96
CA THR A 116 -70.35 20.10 3.58
C THR A 116 -69.25 19.60 2.63
N SER A 117 -69.57 19.46 1.33
CA SER A 117 -68.57 19.15 0.30
C SER A 117 -67.52 20.26 0.17
N LYS A 118 -67.94 21.54 0.17
CA LYS A 118 -67.03 22.69 0.10
C LYS A 118 -66.12 22.78 1.32
N GLY A 119 -66.68 22.64 2.52
CA GLY A 119 -65.92 22.62 3.77
C GLY A 119 -64.88 21.49 3.79
N THR A 120 -65.28 20.29 3.39
CA THR A 120 -64.38 19.13 3.30
C THR A 120 -63.25 19.37 2.30
N ALA A 121 -63.55 19.91 1.12
CA ALA A 121 -62.54 20.22 0.12
C ALA A 121 -61.51 21.25 0.61
N ILE A 122 -61.96 22.29 1.31
CA ILE A 122 -61.09 23.31 1.90
C ILE A 122 -60.18 22.70 2.98
N ALA A 123 -60.74 21.85 3.85
CA ALA A 123 -59.97 21.18 4.91
C ALA A 123 -58.92 20.21 4.36
N VAL A 124 -59.28 19.41 3.35
CA VAL A 124 -58.34 18.51 2.68
C VAL A 124 -57.24 19.31 1.98
N THR A 125 -57.58 20.45 1.37
CA THR A 125 -56.59 21.35 0.75
C THR A 125 -55.60 21.91 1.77
N ALA A 126 -56.06 22.25 2.98
CA ALA A 126 -55.16 22.64 4.06
C ALA A 126 -54.17 21.51 4.42
N CYS A 127 -54.64 20.27 4.43
CA CYS A 127 -53.79 19.10 4.66
C CYS A 127 -52.76 18.94 3.52
N MET A 128 -53.15 19.17 2.26
CA MET A 128 -52.21 19.15 1.13
C MET A 128 -51.12 20.22 1.24
N ILE A 129 -51.46 21.42 1.76
CA ILE A 129 -50.47 22.48 2.03
C ILE A 129 -49.51 22.05 3.15
N TYR A 130 -49.98 21.39 4.21
CA TYR A 130 -49.10 20.83 5.24
C TYR A 130 -48.15 19.76 4.69
N ILE A 131 -48.65 18.89 3.81
CA ILE A 131 -47.81 17.89 3.14
C ILE A 131 -46.77 18.59 2.26
N MET A 132 -47.17 19.59 1.47
CA MET A 132 -46.28 20.36 0.59
C MET A 132 -45.09 20.96 1.34
N ILE A 133 -45.28 21.43 2.58
CA ILE A 133 -44.20 22.03 3.40
C ILE A 133 -43.40 21.02 4.24
N GLY A 134 -43.57 19.71 4.01
CA GLY A 134 -42.86 18.67 4.74
C GLY A 134 -43.32 18.50 6.19
N LYS A 135 -44.60 18.84 6.48
CA LYS A 135 -45.25 18.61 7.77
C LYS A 135 -46.36 17.57 7.63
N GLU A 136 -46.06 16.45 6.99
CA GLU A 136 -47.02 15.39 6.69
C GLU A 136 -47.64 14.77 7.95
N ALA A 137 -46.89 14.66 9.06
CA ALA A 137 -47.43 14.15 10.33
C ALA A 137 -48.55 15.05 10.88
N ASP A 138 -48.35 16.37 10.83
CA ASP A 138 -49.36 17.36 11.23
C ASP A 138 -50.56 17.32 10.27
N ALA A 139 -50.31 17.16 8.97
CA ALA A 139 -51.35 17.03 7.95
C ALA A 139 -52.28 15.85 8.25
N PHE A 140 -51.72 14.66 8.49
CA PHE A 140 -52.49 13.45 8.74
C PHE A 140 -53.20 13.50 10.10
N TYR A 141 -52.56 14.07 11.12
CA TYR A 141 -53.19 14.29 12.42
C TYR A 141 -54.41 15.21 12.30
N LYS A 142 -54.27 16.35 11.63
CA LYS A 142 -55.36 17.31 11.41
C LYS A 142 -56.47 16.74 10.52
N ALA A 143 -56.13 15.98 9.49
CA ALA A 143 -57.12 15.29 8.64
C ALA A 143 -57.96 14.30 9.45
N ARG A 144 -57.33 13.48 10.31
CA ARG A 144 -58.06 12.55 11.19
C ARG A 144 -58.93 13.28 12.20
N GLY A 145 -58.41 14.34 12.82
CA GLY A 145 -59.19 15.18 13.74
C GLY A 145 -60.42 15.77 13.07
N PHE A 146 -60.24 16.37 11.89
CA PHE A 146 -61.33 16.93 11.10
C PHE A 146 -62.40 15.89 10.72
N ALA A 147 -61.97 14.72 10.23
CA ALA A 147 -62.89 13.64 9.86
C ALA A 147 -63.67 13.10 11.08
N ALA A 148 -63.02 12.98 12.24
CA ALA A 148 -63.64 12.52 13.48
C ALA A 148 -64.66 13.54 14.02
N GLU A 149 -64.30 14.82 14.08
CA GLU A 149 -65.16 15.90 14.58
C GLU A 149 -66.40 16.11 13.69
N ASN A 150 -66.29 15.84 12.39
CA ASN A 150 -67.34 16.07 11.41
C ASN A 150 -67.95 14.79 10.84
N ALA A 151 -67.70 13.62 11.45
CA ALA A 151 -68.20 12.32 10.99
C ALA A 151 -69.72 12.28 10.82
N SER A 152 -70.46 13.00 11.67
CA SER A 152 -71.93 13.07 11.60
C SER A 152 -72.47 13.89 10.42
N LYS A 153 -71.62 14.71 9.79
CA LYS A 153 -71.93 15.58 8.64
C LYS A 153 -71.41 15.00 7.32
N ILE A 154 -70.30 14.28 7.35
CA ILE A 154 -69.70 13.62 6.19
C ILE A 154 -70.44 12.29 5.90
N ARG A 155 -71.61 12.37 5.24
CA ARG A 155 -72.45 11.19 4.95
C ARG A 155 -72.45 10.75 3.49
N LEU A 156 -72.24 11.70 2.57
CA LEU A 156 -72.30 11.43 1.14
C LEU A 156 -71.05 10.70 0.65
N PRO A 157 -71.17 9.65 -0.19
CA PRO A 157 -70.02 8.88 -0.68
C PRO A 157 -68.90 9.72 -1.30
N ALA A 158 -69.26 10.75 -2.09
CA ALA A 158 -68.28 11.66 -2.68
C ALA A 158 -67.53 12.51 -1.63
N VAL A 159 -68.20 12.92 -0.55
CA VAL A 159 -67.58 13.71 0.52
C VAL A 159 -66.75 12.83 1.45
N VAL A 160 -67.19 11.58 1.68
CA VAL A 160 -66.40 10.56 2.37
C VAL A 160 -65.10 10.32 1.61
N ARG A 161 -65.16 10.12 0.29
CA ARG A 161 -63.98 9.88 -0.54
C ARG A 161 -63.01 11.08 -0.54
N LEU A 162 -63.52 12.32 -0.58
CA LEU A 162 -62.71 13.52 -0.37
C LEU A 162 -61.97 13.49 0.97
N SER A 163 -62.66 13.16 2.06
CA SER A 163 -62.07 13.11 3.41
C SER A 163 -61.01 11.99 3.59
N GLN A 164 -61.05 10.97 2.73
CA GLN A 164 -60.13 9.83 2.77
C GLN A 164 -58.81 10.09 2.03
N ILE A 165 -58.72 11.12 1.17
CA ILE A 165 -57.49 11.42 0.42
C ILE A 165 -56.25 11.47 1.31
N PRO A 166 -56.23 12.21 2.44
CA PRO A 166 -55.06 12.22 3.33
C PRO A 166 -54.72 10.85 3.94
N GLN A 167 -55.72 10.01 4.24
CA GLN A 167 -55.49 8.67 4.78
C GLN A 167 -54.91 7.73 3.72
N MET A 168 -55.37 7.84 2.47
CA MET A 168 -54.82 7.08 1.35
C MET A 168 -53.36 7.47 1.08
N LEU A 169 -53.04 8.77 1.17
CA LEU A 169 -51.67 9.27 1.09
C LEU A 169 -50.81 8.77 2.26
N GLU A 170 -51.32 8.80 3.50
CA GLU A 170 -50.62 8.27 4.68
C GLU A 170 -50.30 6.78 4.51
N ASN A 171 -51.30 5.98 4.12
CA ASN A 171 -51.13 4.56 3.85
C ASN A 171 -50.08 4.33 2.76
N SER A 172 -50.12 5.12 1.67
CA SER A 172 -49.12 5.02 0.61
C SER A 172 -47.71 5.27 1.13
N ILE A 173 -47.49 6.28 1.98
CA ILE A 173 -46.19 6.65 2.53
C ILE A 173 -45.67 5.65 3.57
N GLN A 174 -46.56 5.07 4.39
CA GLN A 174 -46.20 4.12 5.44
C GLN A 174 -45.91 2.73 4.87
N SER A 175 -46.75 2.28 3.94
CA SER A 175 -46.63 0.93 3.34
C SER A 175 -45.84 0.91 2.03
N VAL A 176 -45.43 2.07 1.51
CA VAL A 176 -44.82 2.23 0.17
C VAL A 176 -45.71 1.60 -0.90
N ASN A 177 -47.02 1.82 -0.79
CA ASN A 177 -48.02 1.28 -1.71
C ASN A 177 -48.38 2.32 -2.79
N LEU A 178 -47.85 2.10 -4.01
CA LEU A 178 -48.14 2.97 -5.15
C LEU A 178 -49.58 2.87 -5.67
N GLU A 179 -50.27 1.76 -5.42
CA GLU A 179 -51.69 1.62 -5.79
C GLU A 179 -52.53 2.58 -4.94
N SER A 180 -52.30 2.61 -3.63
CA SER A 180 -52.94 3.57 -2.72
C SER A 180 -52.62 5.02 -3.07
N PHE A 181 -51.39 5.30 -3.52
CA PHE A 181 -51.03 6.63 -4.03
C PHE A 181 -51.79 6.98 -5.31
N ALA A 182 -51.85 6.07 -6.29
CA ALA A 182 -52.55 6.29 -7.56
C ALA A 182 -54.06 6.51 -7.34
N GLU A 183 -54.67 5.78 -6.42
CA GLU A 183 -56.06 6.01 -6.04
C GLU A 183 -56.26 7.38 -5.37
N ALA A 184 -55.34 7.79 -4.50
CA ALA A 184 -55.38 9.10 -3.83
C ALA A 184 -55.20 10.26 -4.81
N GLU A 185 -54.26 10.11 -5.76
CA GLU A 185 -54.02 11.06 -6.84
C GLU A 185 -55.27 11.20 -7.72
N ASN A 186 -55.86 10.09 -8.15
CA ASN A 186 -57.09 10.11 -8.94
C ASN A 186 -58.23 10.82 -8.20
N ALA A 187 -58.42 10.53 -6.90
CA ALA A 187 -59.42 11.21 -6.08
C ALA A 187 -59.12 12.71 -5.92
N ALA A 188 -57.87 13.10 -5.74
CA ALA A 188 -57.47 14.51 -5.65
C ALA A 188 -57.71 15.27 -6.97
N VAL A 189 -57.40 14.67 -8.11
CA VAL A 189 -57.58 15.30 -9.42
C VAL A 189 -59.06 15.39 -9.82
N THR A 190 -59.82 14.31 -9.62
CA THR A 190 -61.21 14.22 -10.10
C THR A 190 -62.21 14.83 -9.14
N GLU A 191 -62.05 14.64 -7.83
CA GLU A 191 -63.04 15.03 -6.82
C GLU A 191 -62.63 16.31 -6.10
N LEU A 192 -61.39 16.39 -5.60
CA LEU A 192 -60.96 17.55 -4.80
C LEU A 192 -60.87 18.82 -5.65
N LYS A 193 -60.25 18.77 -6.84
CA LYS A 193 -60.22 19.94 -7.74
C LYS A 193 -61.61 20.37 -8.21
N SER A 194 -62.50 19.41 -8.48
CA SER A 194 -63.89 19.69 -8.85
C SER A 194 -64.65 20.37 -7.70
N ALA A 195 -64.51 19.88 -6.47
CA ALA A 195 -65.11 20.50 -5.29
C ALA A 195 -64.51 21.89 -4.98
N LEU A 196 -63.21 22.11 -5.25
CA LEU A 196 -62.58 23.41 -5.16
C LEU A 196 -63.12 24.41 -6.19
N ALA A 197 -63.35 23.99 -7.43
CA ALA A 197 -63.98 24.82 -8.45
C ALA A 197 -65.40 25.23 -8.01
N ASN A 198 -66.19 24.27 -7.50
CA ASN A 198 -67.54 24.51 -7.00
C ASN A 198 -67.61 25.39 -5.74
N SER A 199 -66.52 25.44 -4.95
CA SER A 199 -66.39 26.35 -3.79
C SER A 199 -65.81 27.72 -4.13
N SER A 200 -65.61 28.04 -5.42
CA SER A 200 -64.89 29.24 -5.88
C SER A 200 -63.50 29.36 -5.27
N SER A 201 -62.80 28.24 -5.07
CA SER A 201 -61.49 28.13 -4.40
C SER A 201 -60.42 27.51 -5.31
N GLN A 202 -60.61 27.60 -6.64
CA GLN A 202 -59.71 27.02 -7.64
C GLN A 202 -58.25 27.52 -7.55
N GLU A 203 -58.03 28.69 -6.94
CA GLU A 203 -56.70 29.27 -6.73
C GLU A 203 -55.80 28.37 -5.87
N PHE A 204 -56.39 27.50 -5.02
CA PHE A 204 -55.63 26.56 -4.21
C PHE A 204 -55.29 25.24 -4.91
N SER A 205 -55.82 24.97 -6.11
CA SER A 205 -55.57 23.71 -6.82
C SER A 205 -54.08 23.48 -7.09
N LYS A 206 -53.29 24.55 -7.28
CA LYS A 206 -51.83 24.46 -7.45
C LYS A 206 -51.11 23.89 -6.21
N TYR A 207 -51.64 24.13 -5.01
CA TYR A 207 -51.05 23.60 -3.78
C TYR A 207 -51.44 22.14 -3.53
N VAL A 208 -52.59 21.71 -4.04
CA VAL A 208 -52.96 20.28 -4.09
C VAL A 208 -51.95 19.52 -4.96
N ASP A 209 -51.63 20.06 -6.13
CA ASP A 209 -50.64 19.46 -7.04
C ASP A 209 -49.26 19.37 -6.40
N ARG A 210 -48.76 20.47 -5.81
CA ARG A 210 -47.48 20.47 -5.09
C ARG A 210 -47.47 19.51 -3.88
N GLY A 211 -48.60 19.36 -3.19
CA GLY A 211 -48.75 18.38 -2.12
C GLY A 211 -48.62 16.94 -2.63
N LEU A 212 -49.24 16.61 -3.76
CA LEU A 212 -49.09 15.29 -4.40
C LEU A 212 -47.65 15.07 -4.87
N ASP A 213 -47.01 16.08 -5.46
CA ASP A 213 -45.61 16.01 -5.87
C ASP A 213 -44.69 15.73 -4.68
N MET A 214 -44.91 16.38 -3.54
CA MET A 214 -44.16 16.10 -2.32
C MET A 214 -44.34 14.65 -1.85
N VAL A 215 -45.57 14.10 -1.93
CA VAL A 215 -45.78 12.67 -1.62
C VAL A 215 -45.03 11.77 -2.60
N ARG A 216 -44.99 12.10 -3.90
CA ARG A 216 -44.18 11.34 -4.88
C ARG A 216 -42.71 11.36 -4.52
N GLU A 217 -42.18 12.51 -4.13
CA GLU A 217 -40.77 12.63 -3.70
C GLU A 217 -40.50 11.83 -2.42
N ILE A 218 -41.40 11.86 -1.44
CA ILE A 218 -41.30 11.02 -0.23
C ILE A 218 -41.31 9.53 -0.59
N LEU A 219 -42.20 9.11 -1.50
CA LEU A 219 -42.29 7.72 -1.97
C LEU A 219 -41.04 7.30 -2.74
N ARG A 220 -40.49 8.17 -3.60
CA ARG A 220 -39.22 7.94 -4.31
C ARG A 220 -38.06 7.77 -3.32
N GLY A 221 -37.98 8.63 -2.30
CA GLY A 221 -36.96 8.55 -1.25
C GLY A 221 -37.04 7.28 -0.40
N LYS A 222 -38.23 6.68 -0.25
CA LYS A 222 -38.44 5.41 0.46
C LYS A 222 -38.34 4.17 -0.44
N LEU A 223 -38.25 4.34 -1.76
CA LEU A 223 -38.19 3.22 -2.70
C LEU A 223 -36.82 2.55 -2.62
N LYS A 224 -36.80 1.34 -2.06
CA LYS A 224 -35.61 0.50 -2.03
C LYS A 224 -35.36 -0.10 -3.41
N VAL A 225 -34.32 0.37 -4.09
CA VAL A 225 -33.93 -0.10 -5.43
C VAL A 225 -32.81 -1.15 -5.36
N PRO A 226 -32.89 -2.23 -6.15
CA PRO A 226 -31.79 -3.19 -6.28
C PRO A 226 -30.61 -2.57 -7.05
N LYS A 227 -29.38 -2.95 -6.67
CA LYS A 227 -28.15 -2.52 -7.36
C LYS A 227 -27.30 -3.74 -7.68
N ILE A 228 -27.46 -4.26 -8.89
CA ILE A 228 -26.85 -5.51 -9.32
C ILE A 228 -25.48 -5.26 -9.95
N SER A 229 -24.47 -5.99 -9.47
CA SER A 229 -23.13 -6.06 -10.06
C SER A 229 -22.81 -7.50 -10.44
N SER A 230 -22.20 -7.70 -11.61
CA SER A 230 -21.81 -9.02 -12.10
C SER A 230 -20.33 -9.09 -12.43
N GLN A 231 -19.67 -10.15 -11.99
CA GLN A 231 -18.27 -10.42 -12.28
C GLN A 231 -18.13 -11.79 -12.92
N LEU A 232 -17.41 -11.86 -14.03
CA LEU A 232 -17.11 -13.09 -14.74
C LEU A 232 -15.66 -13.49 -14.47
N THR A 233 -15.46 -14.68 -13.91
CA THR A 233 -14.16 -15.25 -13.57
C THR A 233 -13.89 -16.44 -14.48
N VAL A 234 -12.86 -16.32 -15.31
CA VAL A 234 -12.43 -17.34 -16.27
C VAL A 234 -11.10 -17.93 -15.78
N PRO A 235 -10.91 -19.26 -15.84
CA PRO A 235 -9.61 -19.87 -15.56
C PRO A 235 -8.56 -19.43 -16.59
N ILE A 236 -7.32 -19.37 -16.15
CA ILE A 236 -6.15 -19.06 -16.98
C ILE A 236 -5.56 -20.35 -17.59
N ASP A 237 -4.76 -20.18 -18.64
CA ASP A 237 -3.96 -21.25 -19.28
C ASP A 237 -4.79 -22.46 -19.74
N LEU A 238 -5.73 -22.19 -20.63
CA LEU A 238 -6.70 -23.16 -21.12
C LEU A 238 -6.26 -23.78 -22.44
N THR A 239 -6.50 -25.08 -22.58
CA THR A 239 -6.26 -25.83 -23.81
C THR A 239 -7.53 -26.18 -24.56
N PHE A 240 -7.41 -26.41 -25.88
CA PHE A 240 -8.56 -26.84 -26.71
C PHE A 240 -9.15 -28.19 -26.28
N THR A 241 -8.35 -29.05 -25.67
CA THR A 241 -8.72 -30.43 -25.37
C THR A 241 -9.44 -30.61 -24.03
N GLU A 242 -9.27 -29.68 -23.09
CA GLU A 242 -9.78 -29.81 -21.73
C GLU A 242 -11.13 -29.12 -21.52
N ASN A 243 -11.87 -29.61 -20.52
CA ASN A 243 -13.09 -28.97 -20.06
C ASN A 243 -12.72 -27.98 -18.96
N PHE A 244 -13.23 -26.75 -19.04
CA PHE A 244 -12.95 -25.72 -18.04
C PHE A 244 -14.23 -25.05 -17.56
N THR A 245 -14.23 -24.64 -16.30
CA THR A 245 -15.40 -24.04 -15.66
C THR A 245 -15.24 -22.54 -15.53
N VAL A 246 -16.17 -21.78 -16.11
CA VAL A 246 -16.29 -20.34 -15.95
C VAL A 246 -17.32 -20.02 -14.87
N ARG A 247 -17.01 -19.07 -13.99
CA ARG A 247 -17.87 -18.67 -12.88
C ARG A 247 -18.37 -17.24 -13.08
N LEU A 248 -19.69 -17.06 -13.04
CA LEU A 248 -20.35 -15.77 -12.94
C LEU A 248 -20.80 -15.54 -11.50
N SER A 249 -20.36 -14.45 -10.89
CA SER A 249 -20.82 -14.00 -9.57
C SER A 249 -21.71 -12.77 -9.74
N VAL A 250 -22.97 -12.87 -9.34
CA VAL A 250 -23.94 -11.75 -9.37
C VAL A 250 -24.28 -11.36 -7.95
N ARG A 251 -24.02 -10.10 -7.61
CA ARG A 251 -24.23 -9.54 -6.27
C ARG A 251 -25.25 -8.43 -6.30
N ASN A 252 -26.21 -8.46 -5.37
CA ASN A 252 -27.09 -7.33 -5.12
C ASN A 252 -26.54 -6.49 -3.98
N SER A 253 -26.01 -5.32 -4.32
CA SER A 253 -25.46 -4.34 -3.37
C SER A 253 -26.45 -3.25 -2.99
N GLY A 254 -27.67 -3.29 -3.53
CA GLY A 254 -28.71 -2.29 -3.26
C GLY A 254 -29.55 -2.67 -2.04
N ASP A 255 -30.40 -1.73 -1.62
CA ASP A 255 -31.31 -1.92 -0.49
C ASP A 255 -32.61 -2.65 -0.87
N GLY A 256 -32.87 -2.77 -2.18
CA GLY A 256 -34.04 -3.45 -2.74
C GLY A 256 -33.75 -4.86 -3.22
N ASP A 257 -34.78 -5.71 -3.23
CA ASP A 257 -34.70 -7.06 -3.81
C ASP A 257 -34.81 -6.98 -5.34
N ALA A 258 -34.01 -7.79 -6.04
CA ALA A 258 -34.21 -8.02 -7.46
C ALA A 258 -35.09 -9.26 -7.66
N SER A 259 -36.07 -9.16 -8.53
CA SER A 259 -37.03 -10.23 -8.85
C SER A 259 -36.88 -10.68 -10.30
N ASN A 260 -37.29 -11.92 -10.60
CA ASN A 260 -37.35 -12.46 -11.97
C ASN A 260 -36.06 -12.27 -12.79
N MET A 261 -34.89 -12.46 -12.15
CA MET A 261 -33.62 -12.24 -12.82
C MET A 261 -33.36 -13.36 -13.83
N LYS A 262 -33.30 -13.01 -15.11
CA LYS A 262 -32.97 -13.92 -16.21
C LYS A 262 -31.54 -13.67 -16.64
N LEU A 263 -30.74 -14.73 -16.74
CA LEU A 263 -29.34 -14.67 -17.17
C LEU A 263 -29.16 -15.64 -18.33
N GLU A 264 -28.55 -15.16 -19.42
CA GLU A 264 -28.29 -15.91 -20.65
C GLU A 264 -26.81 -15.82 -21.03
N TRP A 265 -26.22 -16.97 -21.34
CA TRP A 265 -24.84 -17.09 -21.81
C TRP A 265 -24.77 -16.93 -23.33
N HIS A 266 -24.00 -15.94 -23.79
CA HIS A 266 -23.63 -15.75 -25.19
C HIS A 266 -22.17 -16.16 -25.38
N LEU A 267 -21.99 -17.25 -26.11
CA LEU A 267 -20.71 -17.90 -26.43
C LEU A 267 -20.41 -17.69 -27.92
N ASP A 268 -19.15 -17.43 -28.25
CA ASP A 268 -18.68 -17.44 -29.64
C ASP A 268 -18.73 -18.86 -30.25
N ASP A 269 -18.84 -18.94 -31.58
CA ASP A 269 -19.10 -20.17 -32.36
C ASP A 269 -18.05 -21.31 -32.16
N GLY A 270 -16.92 -21.03 -31.51
CA GLY A 270 -15.88 -22.03 -31.21
C GLY A 270 -15.89 -22.60 -29.78
N LEU A 271 -16.83 -22.22 -28.92
CA LEU A 271 -16.99 -22.78 -27.58
C LEU A 271 -18.26 -23.65 -27.48
N ARG A 272 -18.11 -24.88 -26.99
CA ARG A 272 -19.22 -25.79 -26.70
C ARG A 272 -19.53 -25.80 -25.21
N LEU A 273 -20.81 -25.63 -24.90
CA LEU A 273 -21.38 -25.78 -23.57
C LEU A 273 -21.53 -27.26 -23.25
N ILE A 274 -20.86 -27.77 -22.20
CA ILE A 274 -20.93 -29.17 -21.78
C ILE A 274 -21.92 -29.37 -20.63
N SER A 275 -21.88 -28.48 -19.64
CA SER A 275 -22.70 -28.60 -18.43
C SER A 275 -23.13 -27.23 -17.91
N SER A 276 -24.38 -26.89 -18.17
CA SER A 276 -25.30 -26.00 -17.44
C SER A 276 -26.48 -25.64 -18.36
N GLU A 277 -27.54 -25.05 -17.81
CA GLU A 277 -28.55 -24.40 -18.63
C GLU A 277 -27.96 -23.13 -19.27
N LYS A 278 -28.16 -22.94 -20.57
CA LYS A 278 -27.75 -21.72 -21.29
C LYS A 278 -28.45 -20.47 -20.77
N MET A 279 -29.64 -20.65 -20.20
CA MET A 279 -30.45 -19.61 -19.57
C MET A 279 -30.84 -20.07 -18.17
N ARG A 280 -30.68 -19.20 -17.17
CA ARG A 280 -31.12 -19.45 -15.79
C ARG A 280 -32.02 -18.33 -15.32
N THR A 281 -33.14 -18.69 -14.69
CA THR A 281 -34.01 -17.72 -14.02
C THR A 281 -33.85 -17.84 -12.51
N ILE A 282 -33.54 -16.73 -11.85
CA ILE A 282 -33.44 -16.60 -10.41
C ILE A 282 -34.68 -15.84 -9.94
N PRO A 283 -35.61 -16.49 -9.20
CA PRO A 283 -36.88 -15.87 -8.82
C PRO A 283 -36.71 -14.61 -7.98
N ARG A 284 -35.74 -14.61 -7.06
CA ARG A 284 -35.46 -13.50 -6.17
C ARG A 284 -33.98 -13.50 -5.75
N LEU A 285 -33.37 -12.32 -5.78
CA LEU A 285 -32.05 -12.04 -5.23
C LEU A 285 -32.18 -10.94 -4.15
N PRO A 286 -32.18 -11.31 -2.87
CA PRO A 286 -32.28 -10.37 -1.76
C PRO A 286 -31.16 -9.34 -1.73
N ALA A 287 -31.42 -8.20 -1.09
CA ALA A 287 -30.40 -7.19 -0.79
C ALA A 287 -29.22 -7.79 -0.02
N GLY A 288 -27.99 -7.52 -0.48
CA GLY A 288 -26.73 -7.98 0.13
C GLY A 288 -26.26 -9.37 -0.30
N GLU A 289 -27.11 -10.17 -0.95
CA GLU A 289 -26.77 -11.55 -1.33
C GLU A 289 -25.99 -11.64 -2.65
N THR A 290 -25.26 -12.75 -2.79
CA THR A 290 -24.48 -13.09 -3.99
C THR A 290 -24.85 -14.48 -4.47
N VAL A 291 -25.12 -14.60 -5.76
CA VAL A 291 -25.38 -15.88 -6.44
C VAL A 291 -24.24 -16.17 -7.40
N ASN A 292 -23.69 -17.38 -7.30
CA ASN A 292 -22.68 -17.89 -8.21
C ASN A 292 -23.31 -18.85 -9.21
N MET A 293 -22.91 -18.73 -10.47
CA MET A 293 -23.27 -19.62 -11.55
C MET A 293 -22.01 -20.14 -12.22
N ASP A 294 -21.84 -21.45 -12.20
CA ASP A 294 -20.69 -22.11 -12.80
C ASP A 294 -21.15 -22.81 -14.09
N VAL A 295 -20.35 -22.67 -15.15
CA VAL A 295 -20.62 -23.24 -16.46
C VAL A 295 -19.38 -23.94 -16.98
N THR A 296 -19.52 -25.19 -17.42
CA THR A 296 -18.41 -25.94 -18.03
C THR A 296 -18.43 -25.83 -19.54
N LEU A 297 -17.33 -25.33 -20.10
CA LEU A 297 -17.09 -25.09 -21.52
C LEU A 297 -15.95 -25.98 -22.03
N ARG A 298 -15.91 -26.18 -23.35
CA ARG A 298 -14.81 -26.83 -24.08
C ARG A 298 -14.67 -26.23 -25.47
N GLY A 299 -13.46 -26.23 -26.04
CA GLY A 299 -13.25 -25.91 -27.45
C GLY A 299 -14.05 -26.84 -28.38
N ALA A 300 -14.69 -26.27 -29.41
CA ALA A 300 -15.48 -27.02 -30.37
C ALA A 300 -14.62 -27.88 -31.32
N GLU A 301 -13.40 -27.43 -31.61
CA GLU A 301 -12.43 -28.07 -32.49
C GLU A 301 -11.03 -28.00 -31.87
N ALA A 302 -10.23 -29.06 -32.05
CA ALA A 302 -8.80 -29.05 -31.78
C ALA A 302 -8.11 -28.32 -32.94
N LEU A 303 -8.21 -26.99 -32.93
CA LEU A 303 -7.50 -26.14 -33.88
C LEU A 303 -6.10 -25.88 -33.36
N GLY A 304 -5.12 -25.84 -34.25
CA GLY A 304 -3.74 -25.47 -33.90
C GLY A 304 -3.59 -23.95 -33.71
N GLY A 305 -2.78 -23.56 -32.73
CA GLY A 305 -2.32 -22.19 -32.48
C GLY A 305 -2.87 -21.57 -31.19
N MET A 306 -3.15 -20.27 -31.27
CA MET A 306 -3.77 -19.48 -30.21
C MET A 306 -5.04 -18.85 -30.78
N ARG A 307 -6.16 -19.02 -30.09
CA ARG A 307 -7.42 -18.35 -30.46
C ARG A 307 -8.09 -17.72 -29.26
N ASP A 308 -8.62 -16.54 -29.51
CA ASP A 308 -9.37 -15.74 -28.56
C ASP A 308 -10.88 -15.92 -28.82
N TYR A 309 -11.62 -16.20 -27.76
CA TYR A 309 -13.07 -16.35 -27.77
C TYR A 309 -13.71 -15.36 -26.81
N SER A 310 -14.76 -14.67 -27.23
CA SER A 310 -15.52 -13.78 -26.39
C SER A 310 -16.59 -14.53 -25.61
N LEU A 311 -16.69 -14.21 -24.32
CA LEU A 311 -17.75 -14.67 -23.45
C LEU A 311 -18.51 -13.47 -22.86
N VAL A 312 -19.82 -13.44 -23.08
CA VAL A 312 -20.71 -12.41 -22.56
C VAL A 312 -21.90 -13.07 -21.87
N VAL A 313 -22.24 -12.59 -20.68
CA VAL A 313 -23.52 -12.91 -20.03
C VAL A 313 -24.42 -11.70 -20.13
N ARG A 314 -25.63 -11.88 -20.66
CA ARG A 314 -26.67 -10.86 -20.67
C ARG A 314 -27.79 -11.28 -19.75
N GLY A 315 -28.44 -10.30 -19.13
CA GLY A 315 -29.58 -10.59 -18.30
C GLY A 315 -30.52 -9.42 -18.11
N SER A 316 -31.62 -9.71 -17.46
CA SER A 316 -32.61 -8.72 -17.05
C SER A 316 -33.11 -9.02 -15.65
N TYR A 317 -33.43 -8.01 -14.86
CA TYR A 317 -34.05 -8.16 -13.55
C TYR A 317 -35.14 -7.11 -13.33
N GLU A 318 -36.05 -7.39 -12.42
CA GLU A 318 -37.15 -6.51 -12.05
C GLU A 318 -36.95 -5.94 -10.63
N ASP A 319 -37.34 -4.68 -10.43
CA ASP A 319 -37.50 -4.13 -9.07
C ASP A 319 -38.91 -4.43 -8.51
N LYS A 320 -39.18 -3.95 -7.29
CA LYS A 320 -40.52 -4.08 -6.66
C LYS A 320 -41.64 -3.41 -7.46
N LEU A 321 -41.31 -2.50 -8.38
CA LEU A 321 -42.26 -1.81 -9.25
C LEU A 321 -42.43 -2.53 -10.60
N LYS A 322 -41.82 -3.71 -10.77
CA LYS A 322 -41.75 -4.46 -12.04
C LYS A 322 -41.06 -3.67 -13.17
N THR A 323 -40.24 -2.68 -12.82
CA THR A 323 -39.38 -2.01 -13.80
C THR A 323 -38.28 -2.98 -14.21
N VAL A 324 -38.15 -3.22 -15.52
CA VAL A 324 -37.15 -4.14 -16.07
C VAL A 324 -35.84 -3.40 -16.32
N TYR A 325 -34.75 -3.91 -15.77
CA TYR A 325 -33.39 -3.41 -15.98
C TYR A 325 -32.56 -4.47 -16.69
N SER A 326 -31.61 -4.05 -17.53
CA SER A 326 -30.66 -4.93 -18.20
C SER A 326 -29.32 -5.01 -17.44
N LEU A 327 -28.71 -6.19 -17.47
CA LEU A 327 -27.40 -6.48 -16.90
C LEU A 327 -26.51 -7.10 -17.98
N GLN A 328 -25.22 -6.75 -17.98
CA GLN A 328 -24.22 -7.42 -18.81
C GLN A 328 -22.94 -7.67 -18.00
N ALA A 329 -22.42 -8.89 -18.08
CA ALA A 329 -21.08 -9.26 -17.61
C ALA A 329 -20.21 -9.63 -18.81
N GLY A 330 -19.07 -8.94 -18.99
CA GLY A 330 -18.19 -9.11 -20.15
C GLY A 330 -18.37 -8.01 -21.22
N PRO A 331 -17.63 -8.08 -22.34
CA PRO A 331 -16.94 -9.26 -22.85
C PRO A 331 -15.66 -9.61 -22.10
N THR A 332 -15.51 -10.88 -21.73
CA THR A 332 -14.23 -11.44 -21.28
C THR A 332 -13.67 -12.30 -22.40
N VAL A 333 -12.42 -12.05 -22.76
CA VAL A 333 -11.70 -12.82 -23.78
C VAL A 333 -11.07 -14.04 -23.11
N ILE A 334 -11.34 -15.21 -23.69
CA ILE A 334 -10.77 -16.50 -23.30
C ILE A 334 -9.80 -16.90 -24.39
N THR A 335 -8.52 -17.01 -24.05
CA THR A 335 -7.50 -17.52 -24.97
C THR A 335 -7.34 -19.02 -24.76
N LEU A 336 -7.61 -19.81 -25.79
CA LEU A 336 -7.27 -21.24 -25.84
C LEU A 336 -5.96 -21.43 -26.62
N LYS A 337 -5.10 -22.30 -26.10
CA LYS A 337 -3.79 -22.66 -26.69
C LYS A 337 -3.67 -24.16 -26.91
N ASP A 338 -2.70 -24.57 -27.74
CA ASP A 338 -2.40 -25.99 -27.99
C ASP A 338 -1.71 -26.69 -26.82
N PHE A 339 -0.98 -25.93 -26.01
CA PHE A 339 -0.19 -26.45 -24.89
C PHE A 339 -0.36 -25.55 -23.67
N LYS A 340 -0.15 -26.13 -22.48
CA LYS A 340 -0.16 -25.39 -21.22
C LYS A 340 1.14 -24.61 -21.07
N GLU A 341 1.03 -23.29 -21.02
CA GLU A 341 2.19 -22.43 -20.81
C GLU A 341 2.76 -22.64 -19.40
N SER A 342 1.93 -22.98 -18.42
CA SER A 342 2.36 -23.38 -17.08
C SER A 342 3.29 -24.61 -17.09
N GLU A 343 2.96 -25.67 -17.84
CA GLU A 343 3.81 -26.86 -17.96
C GLU A 343 5.14 -26.54 -18.64
N LYS A 344 5.10 -25.75 -19.72
CA LYS A 344 6.32 -25.31 -20.40
C LYS A 344 7.23 -24.48 -19.48
N LEU A 345 6.66 -23.53 -18.73
CA LEU A 345 7.42 -22.70 -17.80
C LEU A 345 8.01 -23.52 -16.64
N LEU A 346 7.33 -24.57 -16.18
CA LEU A 346 7.88 -25.50 -15.19
C LEU A 346 9.06 -26.28 -15.76
N GLN A 347 8.95 -26.78 -16.98
CA GLN A 347 10.06 -27.46 -17.66
C GLN A 347 11.24 -26.50 -17.87
N ASP A 348 11.00 -25.27 -18.33
CA ASP A 348 12.04 -24.25 -18.50
C ASP A 348 12.70 -23.90 -17.14
N SER A 349 11.92 -23.84 -16.05
CA SER A 349 12.42 -23.65 -14.68
C SER A 349 13.30 -24.81 -14.21
N ASP A 350 12.96 -26.06 -14.55
CA ASP A 350 13.77 -27.24 -14.23
C ASP A 350 15.09 -27.24 -15.00
N VAL A 351 15.06 -26.94 -16.31
CA VAL A 351 16.27 -26.82 -17.14
C VAL A 351 17.17 -25.71 -16.61
N THR A 352 16.61 -24.54 -16.34
CA THR A 352 17.36 -23.40 -15.78
C THR A 352 17.94 -23.73 -14.40
N GLY A 353 17.19 -24.44 -13.55
CA GLY A 353 17.68 -24.92 -12.26
C GLY A 353 18.85 -25.88 -12.38
N GLY A 354 18.83 -26.78 -13.36
CA GLY A 354 19.97 -27.63 -13.69
C GLY A 354 21.21 -26.82 -14.07
N ARG A 355 21.06 -25.81 -14.95
CA ARG A 355 22.15 -24.91 -15.36
C ARG A 355 22.76 -24.15 -14.18
N VAL A 356 21.92 -23.59 -13.31
CA VAL A 356 22.38 -22.92 -12.06
C VAL A 356 23.18 -23.89 -11.18
N GLY A 357 22.76 -25.15 -11.09
CA GLY A 357 23.49 -26.20 -10.38
C GLY A 357 24.89 -26.46 -10.95
N PHE A 358 25.02 -26.58 -12.27
CA PHE A 358 26.32 -26.76 -12.93
C PHE A 358 27.23 -25.53 -12.78
N LEU A 359 26.66 -24.33 -12.90
CA LEU A 359 27.38 -23.07 -12.71
C LEU A 359 27.96 -22.96 -11.30
N ARG A 360 27.23 -23.43 -10.28
CA ARG A 360 27.70 -23.47 -8.88
C ARG A 360 28.97 -24.29 -8.74
N ALA A 361 28.99 -25.50 -9.29
CA ALA A 361 30.17 -26.36 -9.27
C ALA A 361 31.35 -25.71 -10.00
N SER A 362 31.08 -25.10 -11.16
CA SER A 362 32.12 -24.43 -11.96
C SER A 362 32.75 -23.23 -11.24
N ILE A 363 31.97 -22.48 -10.46
CA ILE A 363 32.47 -21.36 -9.65
C ILE A 363 33.34 -21.85 -8.49
N GLU A 364 32.94 -22.93 -7.83
CA GLU A 364 33.71 -23.53 -6.72
C GLU A 364 35.08 -24.05 -7.19
N GLU A 365 35.19 -24.50 -8.44
CA GLU A 365 36.45 -24.95 -9.06
C GLU A 365 37.28 -23.80 -9.68
N SER A 366 36.73 -22.60 -9.79
CA SER A 366 37.37 -21.48 -10.49
C SER A 366 38.42 -20.73 -9.65
N GLU A 367 39.32 -20.02 -10.33
CA GLU A 367 40.33 -19.14 -9.71
C GLU A 367 39.73 -17.83 -9.15
N PHE A 368 38.42 -17.59 -9.32
CA PHE A 368 37.75 -16.39 -8.83
C PHE A 368 37.45 -16.44 -7.33
N GLU A 369 36.97 -15.33 -6.76
CA GLU A 369 36.39 -15.35 -5.41
C GLU A 369 35.01 -16.01 -5.45
N ALA A 370 34.92 -17.24 -4.95
CA ALA A 370 33.68 -18.01 -4.99
C ALA A 370 32.55 -17.37 -4.15
N LEU A 371 32.86 -16.72 -3.02
CA LEU A 371 31.85 -16.27 -2.06
C LEU A 371 30.83 -15.24 -2.63
N PRO A 372 31.26 -14.15 -3.31
CA PRO A 372 30.32 -13.22 -3.95
C PRO A 372 29.45 -13.89 -5.03
N LEU A 373 30.05 -14.73 -5.87
CA LEU A 373 29.34 -15.40 -6.97
C LEU A 373 28.34 -16.46 -6.46
N LEU A 374 28.71 -17.22 -5.43
CA LEU A 374 27.81 -18.18 -4.77
C LEU A 374 26.59 -17.49 -4.14
N ARG A 375 26.74 -16.27 -3.59
CA ARG A 375 25.61 -15.48 -3.09
C ARG A 375 24.63 -15.10 -4.21
N ILE A 376 25.14 -14.76 -5.39
CA ILE A 376 24.31 -14.47 -6.56
C ILE A 376 23.55 -15.73 -6.98
N ILE A 377 24.23 -16.87 -7.05
CA ILE A 377 23.62 -18.19 -7.35
C ILE A 377 22.52 -18.56 -6.36
N ASP A 378 22.74 -18.38 -5.06
CA ASP A 378 21.72 -18.66 -4.04
C ASP A 378 20.49 -17.75 -4.20
N GLY A 379 20.72 -16.48 -4.62
CA GLY A 379 19.66 -15.55 -5.02
C GLY A 379 18.88 -16.03 -6.25
N LEU A 380 19.56 -16.48 -7.30
CA LEU A 380 18.94 -17.04 -8.51
C LEU A 380 18.13 -18.29 -8.20
N THR A 381 18.65 -19.17 -7.33
CA THR A 381 17.96 -20.39 -6.88
C THR A 381 16.66 -20.04 -6.13
N SER A 382 16.70 -19.00 -5.29
CA SER A 382 15.52 -18.52 -4.57
C SER A 382 14.50 -17.91 -5.52
N SER A 383 14.96 -17.13 -6.51
CA SER A 383 14.11 -16.54 -7.55
C SER A 383 13.47 -17.62 -8.45
N LEU A 384 14.18 -18.71 -8.76
CA LEU A 384 13.59 -19.87 -9.47
C LEU A 384 12.48 -20.53 -8.66
N LYS A 385 12.65 -20.70 -7.34
CA LYS A 385 11.59 -21.24 -6.46
C LYS A 385 10.36 -20.34 -6.47
N GLU A 386 10.56 -19.02 -6.41
CA GLU A 386 9.47 -18.04 -6.48
C GLU A 386 8.75 -18.08 -7.83
N SER A 387 9.49 -18.21 -8.94
CA SER A 387 8.90 -18.40 -10.27
C SER A 387 7.97 -19.62 -10.32
N ARG A 388 8.34 -20.75 -9.70
CA ARG A 388 7.46 -21.92 -9.63
C ARG A 388 6.18 -21.65 -8.84
N ALA A 389 6.30 -20.90 -7.75
CA ALA A 389 5.13 -20.50 -6.97
C ALA A 389 4.23 -19.52 -7.75
N GLU A 390 4.81 -18.62 -8.56
CA GLU A 390 4.07 -17.74 -9.48
C GLU A 390 3.32 -18.56 -10.54
N VAL A 391 3.94 -19.58 -11.14
CA VAL A 391 3.26 -20.50 -12.08
C VAL A 391 2.08 -21.21 -11.40
N GLN A 392 2.27 -21.71 -10.18
CA GLN A 392 1.19 -22.38 -9.42
C GLN A 392 0.04 -21.43 -9.04
N ARG A 393 0.35 -20.16 -8.79
CA ARG A 393 -0.65 -19.10 -8.53
C ARG A 393 -1.31 -18.57 -9.80
N GLY A 394 -0.76 -18.90 -10.97
CA GLY A 394 -1.31 -18.47 -12.25
C GLY A 394 -0.74 -17.17 -12.82
N GLU A 395 0.30 -16.63 -12.21
CA GLU A 395 0.96 -15.39 -12.63
C GLU A 395 1.99 -15.68 -13.72
N LEU A 396 1.54 -16.22 -14.87
CA LEU A 396 2.41 -16.78 -15.91
C LEU A 396 3.36 -15.75 -16.54
N ASP A 397 2.90 -14.52 -16.77
CA ASP A 397 3.75 -13.46 -17.35
C ASP A 397 4.89 -13.06 -16.41
N SER A 398 4.62 -13.00 -15.10
CA SER A 398 5.66 -12.74 -14.09
C SER A 398 6.68 -13.86 -14.06
N ALA A 399 6.22 -15.11 -14.03
CA ALA A 399 7.08 -16.28 -14.02
C ALA A 399 7.99 -16.33 -15.26
N LYS A 400 7.44 -16.05 -16.44
CA LYS A 400 8.17 -16.01 -17.71
C LYS A 400 9.24 -14.92 -17.73
N ALA A 401 8.89 -13.71 -17.30
CA ALA A 401 9.86 -12.62 -17.19
C ALA A 401 11.00 -12.97 -16.22
N ARG A 402 10.66 -13.57 -15.08
CA ARG A 402 11.63 -14.00 -14.06
C ARG A 402 12.58 -15.08 -14.58
N ILE A 403 12.05 -16.14 -15.21
CA ILE A 403 12.88 -17.21 -15.81
C ILE A 403 13.81 -16.65 -16.88
N ARG A 404 13.36 -15.69 -17.69
CA ARG A 404 14.19 -15.04 -18.71
C ARG A 404 15.38 -14.30 -18.08
N VAL A 405 15.12 -13.46 -17.07
CA VAL A 405 16.18 -12.73 -16.37
C VAL A 405 17.18 -13.68 -15.73
N ILE A 406 16.71 -14.78 -15.13
CA ILE A 406 17.60 -15.78 -14.53
C ILE A 406 18.50 -16.41 -15.59
N ASN A 407 17.95 -16.78 -16.75
CA ASN A 407 18.77 -17.32 -17.85
C ASN A 407 19.81 -16.31 -18.32
N ASP A 408 19.44 -15.05 -18.52
CA ASP A 408 20.37 -14.00 -18.95
C ASP A 408 21.53 -13.82 -17.93
N VAL A 409 21.24 -13.87 -16.63
CA VAL A 409 22.28 -13.76 -15.58
C VAL A 409 23.15 -15.02 -15.53
N VAL A 410 22.57 -16.20 -15.69
CA VAL A 410 23.34 -17.47 -15.75
C VAL A 410 24.30 -17.42 -16.94
N ASP A 411 23.84 -17.00 -18.11
CA ASP A 411 24.67 -16.87 -19.32
C ASP A 411 25.85 -15.90 -19.11
N GLN A 412 25.60 -14.78 -18.42
CA GLN A 412 26.66 -13.81 -18.10
C GLN A 412 27.69 -14.36 -17.12
N ILE A 413 27.28 -15.07 -16.08
CA ILE A 413 28.22 -15.66 -15.12
C ILE A 413 29.01 -16.79 -15.80
N ASP A 414 28.36 -17.61 -16.62
CA ASP A 414 29.01 -18.69 -17.36
C ASP A 414 30.10 -18.14 -18.30
N ALA A 415 29.79 -17.05 -19.02
CA ALA A 415 30.75 -16.35 -19.86
C ALA A 415 31.93 -15.76 -19.06
N LEU A 416 31.70 -15.25 -17.84
CA LEU A 416 32.76 -14.73 -16.97
C LEU A 416 33.66 -15.85 -16.43
N VAL A 417 33.07 -16.98 -16.02
CA VAL A 417 33.81 -18.13 -15.50
C VAL A 417 34.62 -18.81 -16.61
N GLY A 418 34.08 -18.83 -17.84
CA GLY A 418 34.74 -19.37 -19.03
C GLY A 418 35.75 -18.44 -19.70
N ASP A 419 35.93 -17.20 -19.23
CA ASP A 419 36.91 -16.26 -19.79
C ASP A 419 38.33 -16.60 -19.30
N GLU A 420 39.04 -17.43 -20.08
CA GLU A 420 40.41 -17.86 -19.79
C GLU A 420 41.38 -16.69 -19.62
N ALA A 421 41.22 -15.61 -20.38
CA ALA A 421 42.12 -14.44 -20.30
C ALA A 421 41.91 -13.68 -18.98
N LEU A 422 40.66 -13.55 -18.54
CA LEU A 422 40.34 -12.95 -17.24
C LEU A 422 40.84 -13.85 -16.08
N ALA A 423 40.66 -15.16 -16.20
CA ALA A 423 41.13 -16.11 -15.19
C ALA A 423 42.66 -16.06 -15.01
N GLU A 424 43.41 -15.98 -16.12
CA GLU A 424 44.87 -15.83 -16.10
C GLU A 424 45.30 -14.51 -15.43
N GLN A 425 44.65 -13.40 -15.76
CA GLN A 425 44.92 -12.10 -15.13
C GLN A 425 44.67 -12.11 -13.61
N VAL A 426 43.60 -12.77 -13.15
CA VAL A 426 43.28 -12.88 -11.72
C VAL A 426 44.27 -13.80 -11.00
N ALA A 427 44.68 -14.90 -11.63
CA ALA A 427 45.68 -15.81 -11.09
C ALA A 427 47.04 -15.10 -10.92
N ASP A 428 47.47 -14.33 -11.93
CA ASP A 428 48.69 -13.53 -11.89
C ASP A 428 48.65 -12.45 -10.81
N ALA A 429 47.53 -11.74 -10.68
CA ALA A 429 47.34 -10.74 -9.64
C ALA A 429 47.42 -11.35 -8.23
N LYS A 430 46.77 -12.50 -8.00
CA LYS A 430 46.85 -13.24 -6.72
C LYS A 430 48.26 -13.71 -6.42
N LEU A 431 48.99 -14.19 -7.43
CA LEU A 431 50.37 -14.65 -7.29
C LEU A 431 51.29 -13.48 -6.94
N ALA A 432 51.11 -12.32 -7.59
CA ALA A 432 51.81 -11.09 -7.27
C ALA A 432 51.53 -10.61 -5.84
N GLU A 433 50.28 -10.66 -5.38
CA GLU A 433 49.90 -10.28 -4.01
C GLU A 433 50.50 -11.25 -2.97
N LYS A 434 50.47 -12.56 -3.22
CA LYS A 434 51.14 -13.56 -2.36
C LYS A 434 52.64 -13.31 -2.27
N LYS A 435 53.30 -13.00 -3.39
CA LYS A 435 54.73 -12.64 -3.43
C LYS A 435 55.01 -11.37 -2.63
N ALA A 436 54.18 -10.34 -2.79
CA ALA A 436 54.32 -9.08 -2.05
C ALA A 436 54.14 -9.29 -0.54
N TYR A 437 53.14 -10.07 -0.12
CA TYR A 437 52.93 -10.42 1.29
C TYR A 437 54.10 -11.23 1.88
N ALA A 438 54.62 -12.21 1.13
CA ALA A 438 55.79 -12.99 1.54
C ALA A 438 57.02 -12.10 1.73
N LEU A 439 57.28 -11.17 0.80
CA LEU A 439 58.34 -10.18 0.92
C LEU A 439 58.17 -9.29 2.15
N GLN A 440 56.95 -8.78 2.39
CA GLN A 440 56.65 -7.94 3.54
C GLN A 440 56.89 -8.66 4.87
N THR A 441 56.67 -9.98 4.92
CA THR A 441 56.83 -10.78 6.14
C THR A 441 58.27 -11.27 6.35
N LEU A 442 58.97 -11.68 5.28
CA LEU A 442 60.31 -12.27 5.38
C LEU A 442 61.40 -11.22 5.63
N VAL A 443 61.32 -10.04 4.99
CA VAL A 443 62.36 -9.00 5.11
C VAL A 443 62.61 -8.58 6.57
N PRO A 444 61.58 -8.27 7.38
CA PRO A 444 61.78 -7.91 8.80
C PRO A 444 62.39 -9.03 9.65
N VAL A 445 62.17 -10.30 9.30
CA VAL A 445 62.73 -11.47 10.02
C VAL A 445 64.23 -11.60 9.72
N PHE A 446 64.62 -11.48 8.45
CA PHE A 446 66.03 -11.47 8.05
C PHE A 446 66.78 -10.28 8.68
N ASP A 447 66.20 -9.08 8.66
CA ASP A 447 66.81 -7.90 9.28
C ASP A 447 67.06 -8.09 10.79
N LYS A 448 66.10 -8.69 11.51
CA LYS A 448 66.27 -9.04 12.93
C LYS A 448 67.36 -10.06 13.16
N ALA A 449 67.46 -11.10 12.31
CA ALA A 449 68.49 -12.12 12.41
C ALA A 449 69.89 -11.53 12.19
N ILE A 450 70.06 -10.70 11.14
CA ILE A 450 71.31 -10.00 10.85
C ILE A 450 71.70 -9.08 12.02
N ALA A 451 70.75 -8.33 12.59
CA ALA A 451 70.99 -7.47 13.74
C ALA A 451 71.45 -8.26 14.98
N CYS A 452 70.86 -9.43 15.23
CA CYS A 452 71.24 -10.32 16.33
C CYS A 452 72.69 -10.81 16.18
N VAL A 453 73.05 -11.32 14.99
CA VAL A 453 74.41 -11.80 14.71
C VAL A 453 75.43 -10.66 14.81
N ARG A 454 75.10 -9.47 14.29
CA ARG A 454 75.95 -8.28 14.41
C ARG A 454 76.17 -7.83 15.85
N ASN A 455 75.16 -7.97 16.71
CA ASN A 455 75.32 -7.69 18.13
C ASN A 455 76.24 -8.71 18.82
N GLN A 456 76.18 -9.98 18.39
CA GLN A 456 77.08 -11.01 18.90
C GLN A 456 78.52 -10.79 18.41
N GLU A 457 78.73 -10.38 17.15
CA GLU A 457 80.03 -9.95 16.63
C GLU A 457 80.64 -8.86 17.52
N LYS A 458 79.87 -7.80 17.83
CA LYS A 458 80.34 -6.72 18.71
C LYS A 458 80.71 -7.19 20.11
N LYS A 459 79.95 -8.12 20.71
CA LYS A 459 80.28 -8.68 22.02
C LYS A 459 81.60 -9.44 21.99
N VAL A 460 81.82 -10.26 20.97
CA VAL A 460 83.07 -11.01 20.81
C VAL A 460 84.25 -10.06 20.56
N GLU A 461 84.07 -8.98 19.78
CA GLU A 461 85.09 -7.94 19.59
C GLU A 461 85.48 -7.25 20.92
N THR A 462 84.53 -7.04 21.83
CA THR A 462 84.81 -6.48 23.16
C THR A 462 85.53 -7.45 24.12
N GLU A 463 85.53 -8.75 23.85
CA GLU A 463 86.24 -9.76 24.65
C GLU A 463 87.72 -9.94 24.22
N VAL A 464 88.10 -9.48 23.02
CA VAL A 464 89.47 -9.55 22.50
C VAL A 464 90.50 -8.90 23.44
N PRO A 465 90.29 -7.68 23.99
CA PRO A 465 91.25 -7.05 24.88
C PRO A 465 91.44 -7.83 26.18
N LEU A 466 90.35 -8.37 26.75
CA LEU A 466 90.36 -9.16 27.98
C LEU A 466 91.18 -10.44 27.80
N ALA A 467 90.91 -11.19 26.74
CA ALA A 467 91.63 -12.44 26.47
C ALA A 467 93.11 -12.21 26.09
N LEU A 468 93.47 -11.06 25.49
CA LEU A 468 94.88 -10.69 25.29
C LEU A 468 95.59 -10.39 26.62
N THR A 469 94.94 -9.74 27.58
CA THR A 469 95.54 -9.52 28.91
C THR A 469 95.76 -10.81 29.70
N GLU A 470 94.87 -11.80 29.56
CA GLU A 470 95.06 -13.12 30.15
C GLU A 470 96.27 -13.85 29.53
N TRP A 471 96.41 -13.78 28.20
CA TRP A 471 97.57 -14.34 27.50
C TRP A 471 98.89 -13.72 27.99
N GLU A 472 98.95 -12.39 28.12
CA GLU A 472 100.13 -11.68 28.64
C GLU A 472 100.49 -12.12 30.07
N SER A 473 99.49 -12.33 30.93
CA SER A 473 99.68 -12.81 32.30
C SER A 473 100.28 -14.23 32.34
N VAL A 474 99.77 -15.14 31.53
CA VAL A 474 100.29 -16.53 31.43
C VAL A 474 101.70 -16.53 30.82
N ALA A 475 101.93 -15.77 29.75
CA ALA A 475 103.25 -15.59 29.15
C ALA A 475 104.27 -15.04 30.16
N GLY A 476 103.87 -14.06 30.97
CA GLY A 476 104.68 -13.51 32.05
C GLY A 476 105.06 -14.54 33.11
N LYS A 477 104.12 -15.41 33.52
CA LYS A 477 104.38 -16.51 34.46
C LYS A 477 105.39 -17.52 33.89
N LYS A 478 105.21 -17.95 32.63
CA LYS A 478 106.13 -18.89 31.96
C LYS A 478 107.56 -18.33 31.86
N LYS A 479 107.72 -17.06 31.48
CA LYS A 479 109.04 -16.39 31.44
C LYS A 479 109.71 -16.34 32.82
N ARG A 480 108.95 -16.10 33.89
CA ARG A 480 109.48 -16.10 35.27
C ARG A 480 109.96 -17.48 35.70
N ILE A 481 109.21 -18.53 35.37
CA ILE A 481 109.60 -19.92 35.65
C ILE A 481 110.90 -20.26 34.91
N LEU A 482 110.97 -19.99 33.60
CA LEU A 482 112.19 -20.17 32.80
C LEU A 482 113.41 -19.44 33.41
N ALA A 483 113.25 -18.18 33.80
CA ALA A 483 114.33 -17.40 34.41
C ALA A 483 114.76 -17.95 35.78
N ALA A 484 113.82 -18.42 36.61
CA ALA A 484 114.12 -19.02 37.91
C ALA A 484 114.84 -20.37 37.76
N THR A 485 114.38 -21.23 36.85
CA THR A 485 115.02 -22.52 36.54
C THR A 485 116.43 -22.33 35.97
N GLY A 486 116.64 -21.31 35.12
CA GLY A 486 117.96 -20.94 34.63
C GLY A 486 118.92 -20.53 35.76
N LYS A 487 118.43 -19.76 36.74
CA LYS A 487 119.21 -19.42 37.95
C LYS A 487 119.54 -20.66 38.79
N ILE A 488 118.59 -21.57 38.98
CA ILE A 488 118.81 -22.83 39.71
C ILE A 488 119.91 -23.65 39.03
N LYS A 489 119.88 -23.78 37.70
CA LYS A 489 120.93 -24.46 36.93
C LYS A 489 122.30 -23.78 37.09
N SER A 490 122.36 -22.45 37.02
CA SER A 490 123.61 -21.70 37.21
C SER A 490 124.19 -21.89 38.61
N ILE A 491 123.37 -21.83 39.64
CA ILE A 491 123.79 -22.02 41.03
C ILE A 491 124.27 -23.46 41.25
N ALA A 492 123.57 -24.45 40.67
CA ALA A 492 123.97 -25.84 40.73
C ALA A 492 125.32 -26.09 40.02
N ASN A 493 125.57 -25.43 38.87
CA ASN A 493 126.87 -25.44 38.18
C ASN A 493 128.00 -24.87 39.04
N ASP A 494 127.79 -23.71 39.66
CA ASP A 494 128.78 -23.09 40.54
C ASP A 494 129.07 -23.96 41.76
N MET A 495 128.04 -24.59 42.34
CA MET A 495 128.20 -25.52 43.46
C MET A 495 129.00 -26.77 43.07
N LYS A 496 128.74 -27.33 41.89
CA LYS A 496 129.50 -28.48 41.36
C LYS A 496 130.97 -28.15 41.13
N GLY A 497 131.27 -26.94 40.66
CA GLY A 497 132.66 -26.47 40.46
C GLY A 497 133.45 -26.27 41.76
N LYS A 498 132.76 -26.01 42.88
CA LYS A 498 133.39 -25.78 44.20
C LYS A 498 133.59 -27.04 45.05
N LEU A 499 133.08 -28.19 44.60
CA LEU A 499 133.16 -29.47 45.30
C LEU A 499 134.42 -30.26 44.89
N THR A 500 135.59 -29.80 45.31
CA THR A 500 136.89 -30.46 44.99
C THR A 500 137.51 -31.21 46.18
N ALA A 501 136.95 -31.07 47.39
CA ALA A 501 137.44 -31.78 48.58
C ALA A 501 136.83 -33.21 48.70
N PRO A 502 137.60 -34.24 49.12
CA PRO A 502 137.16 -35.64 49.16
C PRO A 502 135.91 -35.90 50.02
N GLU A 503 135.71 -35.10 51.06
CA GLU A 503 134.63 -35.26 52.05
C GLU A 503 133.23 -34.93 51.49
N HIS A 504 133.14 -34.24 50.35
CA HIS A 504 131.86 -33.79 49.79
C HIS A 504 131.39 -34.55 48.54
N ARG A 505 132.06 -35.65 48.16
CA ARG A 505 131.66 -36.48 47.00
C ARG A 505 130.24 -37.03 47.09
N VAL A 506 129.67 -37.17 48.29
CA VAL A 506 128.29 -37.63 48.51
C VAL A 506 127.25 -36.65 47.95
N LEU A 507 127.54 -35.34 47.90
CA LEU A 507 126.61 -34.30 47.42
C LEU A 507 126.65 -34.10 45.89
N GLN A 508 127.66 -34.66 45.21
CA GLN A 508 127.89 -34.45 43.77
C GLN A 508 126.79 -35.09 42.90
N ASN A 509 126.23 -36.21 43.36
CA ASN A 509 125.12 -36.89 42.68
C ASN A 509 123.84 -36.04 42.76
N SER A 510 123.46 -35.57 43.95
CA SER A 510 122.25 -34.74 44.13
C SER A 510 122.31 -33.39 43.38
N ILE A 511 123.50 -32.79 43.25
CA ILE A 511 123.68 -31.56 42.46
C ILE A 511 123.59 -31.84 40.95
N SER A 512 124.08 -33.00 40.51
CA SER A 512 123.94 -33.42 39.11
C SER A 512 122.49 -33.76 38.77
N ASP A 513 121.73 -34.32 39.71
CA ASP A 513 120.29 -34.57 39.56
C ASP A 513 119.51 -33.25 39.47
N LEU A 514 119.82 -32.26 40.33
CA LEU A 514 119.22 -30.92 40.25
C LEU A 514 119.55 -30.20 38.92
N GLN A 515 120.76 -30.37 38.41
CA GLN A 515 121.13 -29.85 37.08
C GLN A 515 120.31 -30.51 35.98
N MET A 516 120.21 -31.83 36.01
CA MET A 516 119.48 -32.60 35.00
C MET A 516 117.99 -32.23 35.01
N GLU A 517 117.40 -32.07 36.19
CA GLU A 517 115.99 -31.73 36.30
C GLU A 517 115.71 -30.25 35.95
N ALA A 518 116.61 -29.33 36.30
CA ALA A 518 116.55 -27.95 35.81
C ALA A 518 116.71 -27.88 34.28
N GLU A 519 117.55 -28.72 33.69
CA GLU A 519 117.76 -28.80 32.24
C GLU A 519 116.54 -29.37 31.52
N LYS A 520 115.88 -30.39 32.06
CA LYS A 520 114.59 -30.89 31.54
C LYS A 520 113.52 -29.80 31.55
N ILE A 521 113.39 -29.04 32.65
CA ILE A 521 112.40 -27.97 32.76
C ILE A 521 112.72 -26.82 31.78
N LEU A 522 114.00 -26.51 31.53
CA LEU A 522 114.39 -25.48 30.56
C LEU A 522 114.07 -25.86 29.10
N ILE A 523 114.03 -27.15 28.78
CA ILE A 523 113.76 -27.68 27.43
C ILE A 523 112.27 -28.05 27.27
N ASP A 524 111.47 -27.96 28.34
CA ASP A 524 110.04 -28.28 28.30
C ASP A 524 109.29 -27.33 27.35
N SER A 525 108.65 -27.94 26.33
CA SER A 525 107.87 -27.25 25.31
C SER A 525 106.69 -26.47 25.89
N LEU A 526 106.20 -26.83 27.09
CA LEU A 526 105.11 -26.14 27.77
C LEU A 526 105.50 -24.76 28.30
N LEU A 527 106.80 -24.50 28.50
CA LEU A 527 107.30 -23.22 28.99
C LEU A 527 107.73 -22.25 27.88
N VAL A 528 107.79 -22.71 26.63
CA VAL A 528 108.05 -21.86 25.46
C VAL A 528 106.91 -20.86 25.29
N VAL A 529 107.23 -19.58 25.36
CA VAL A 529 106.29 -18.48 25.09
C VAL A 529 106.44 -18.09 23.63
N GLY A 530 105.44 -18.41 22.81
CA GLY A 530 105.37 -17.98 21.41
C GLY A 530 105.19 -16.47 21.24
N GLU A 531 105.18 -16.00 20.00
CA GLU A 531 104.90 -14.59 19.68
C GLU A 531 103.50 -14.16 20.16
N ARG A 532 103.35 -12.89 20.53
CA ARG A 532 102.07 -12.33 20.97
C ARG A 532 101.06 -12.39 19.81
N PRO A 533 99.93 -13.09 19.93
CA PRO A 533 98.94 -13.13 18.87
C PRO A 533 98.20 -11.78 18.77
N SER A 534 97.78 -11.42 17.55
CA SER A 534 96.92 -10.24 17.29
C SER A 534 95.51 -10.40 17.87
N SER A 535 95.01 -11.64 17.92
CA SER A 535 93.76 -12.04 18.55
C SER A 535 93.91 -13.43 19.14
N PRO A 536 93.32 -13.72 20.30
CA PRO A 536 93.27 -15.08 20.84
C PRO A 536 92.50 -15.99 19.87
N GLU A 537 93.05 -17.18 19.58
CA GLU A 537 92.55 -18.12 18.56
C GLU A 537 91.05 -18.45 18.71
N LYS A 538 90.58 -18.61 19.96
CA LYS A 538 89.16 -18.87 20.26
C LYS A 538 88.24 -17.70 19.88
N THR A 539 88.70 -16.47 20.10
CA THR A 539 87.94 -15.24 19.83
C THR A 539 87.93 -14.94 18.33
N GLU A 540 89.04 -15.23 17.64
CA GLU A 540 89.14 -15.13 16.18
C GLU A 540 88.24 -16.14 15.48
N MET A 541 88.22 -17.39 15.92
CA MET A 541 87.34 -18.42 15.37
C MET A 541 85.85 -18.06 15.58
N ALA A 542 85.50 -17.53 16.75
CA ALA A 542 84.14 -17.05 17.02
C ALA A 542 83.73 -15.87 16.10
N LEU A 543 84.65 -14.94 15.82
CA LEU A 543 84.42 -13.83 14.89
C LEU A 543 84.26 -14.29 13.44
N VAL A 544 85.08 -15.25 13.00
CA VAL A 544 84.98 -15.84 11.67
C VAL A 544 83.64 -16.55 11.49
N VAL A 545 83.21 -17.34 12.48
CA VAL A 545 81.91 -18.04 12.46
C VAL A 545 80.75 -17.05 12.43
N ALA A 546 80.76 -16.02 13.30
CA ALA A 546 79.70 -15.02 13.33
C ALA A 546 79.58 -14.24 12.00
N ARG A 547 80.71 -13.87 11.40
CA ARG A 547 80.76 -13.21 10.08
C ARG A 547 80.28 -14.13 8.96
N SER A 548 80.63 -15.42 9.01
CA SER A 548 80.16 -16.42 8.06
C SER A 548 78.63 -16.56 8.12
N ILE A 549 78.07 -16.73 9.32
CA ILE A 549 76.62 -16.84 9.53
C ILE A 549 75.91 -15.57 9.03
N ARG A 550 76.42 -14.38 9.34
CA ARG A 550 75.84 -13.12 8.85
C ARG A 550 75.84 -13.06 7.32
N ASN A 551 76.94 -13.44 6.68
CA ASN A 551 77.07 -13.42 5.23
C ASN A 551 76.12 -14.44 4.57
N GLU A 552 75.99 -15.64 5.13
CA GLU A 552 75.03 -16.66 4.66
C GLU A 552 73.59 -16.18 4.79
N ILE A 553 73.20 -15.59 5.93
CA ILE A 553 71.86 -15.03 6.13
C ILE A 553 71.59 -13.90 5.12
N THR A 554 72.60 -13.06 4.83
CA THR A 554 72.48 -11.96 3.86
C THR A 554 72.32 -12.50 2.44
N GLN A 555 73.11 -13.50 2.04
CA GLN A 555 72.98 -14.16 0.74
C GLN A 555 71.64 -14.86 0.57
N LEU A 556 71.14 -15.54 1.61
CA LEU A 556 69.82 -16.16 1.63
C LEU A 556 68.71 -15.12 1.46
N MET A 557 68.82 -13.96 2.13
CA MET A 557 67.87 -12.86 1.98
C MET A 557 67.87 -12.31 0.54
N GLU A 558 69.04 -12.06 -0.05
CA GLU A 558 69.18 -11.55 -1.41
C GLU A 558 68.60 -12.53 -2.44
N SER A 559 68.91 -13.83 -2.28
CA SER A 559 68.38 -14.91 -3.10
C SER A 559 66.85 -14.98 -3.00
N LYS A 560 66.28 -15.01 -1.80
CA LYS A 560 64.81 -15.05 -1.63
C LYS A 560 64.12 -13.78 -2.13
N LYS A 561 64.76 -12.62 -2.02
CA LYS A 561 64.25 -11.37 -2.59
C LYS A 561 64.25 -11.39 -4.12
N SER A 562 65.21 -12.07 -4.74
CA SER A 562 65.26 -12.25 -6.20
C SER A 562 64.23 -13.25 -6.73
N GLU A 563 63.94 -14.32 -5.97
CA GLU A 563 62.92 -15.32 -6.32
C GLU A 563 61.48 -14.78 -6.18
N LEU A 564 61.26 -13.83 -5.26
CA LEU A 564 59.95 -13.28 -4.94
C LEU A 564 59.62 -11.96 -5.66
N LYS A 565 60.59 -11.37 -6.36
CA LYS A 565 60.34 -10.30 -7.34
C LYS A 565 59.93 -10.91 -8.67
#